data_AF-A0A9P3FFS3-F1
#
_entry.id   AF-A0A9P3FFS3-F1
#
_cell.length_a   1.000
_cell.length_b   1.000
_cell.length_c   1.000
_cell.angle_alpha   90.00
_cell.angle_beta   90.00
_cell.angle_gamma   90.00
#
_symmetry.space_group_name_H-M   'P 1'
#
loop_
_entity.id
_entity.type
_entity.pdbx_description
1 polymer ?
#
loop_
_entity_poly.entity_id
_entity_poly.type
_entity_poly.pdbx_seq_one_letter_code
_entity_poly.pdbx_strand_id
1 'polypeptide(L)'
;MNQNHVSRSMVLLYLHHRILNITEYQERPVIKTPRYQNQEQQTYNHPLHNTANMSTTSTPPTTSSSPLHSIPLAFGLALVPHAYGLTRLMVATRNTQSNAMPRTNLETFKTVLPKDLYNHLIRARGAHLNSLEVFPLYAAAVIAGQQAKLSEKEMGSLVGGFFAARVVYMGLYLGVKSDVLALARTAAYSWSIALPIMALWKAGSVLAED
;
A
#
# COMPACT_ATOMS: atom_id res chain seq x y z
N MET A 1 18.72 48.40 38.18
CA MET A 1 17.35 47.99 37.81
C MET A 1 17.43 47.13 36.57
N ASN A 2 17.13 45.83 36.69
CA ASN A 2 17.43 44.79 35.70
C ASN A 2 16.17 44.47 34.86
N GLN A 3 16.15 44.90 33.60
CA GLN A 3 15.01 44.75 32.67
C GLN A 3 14.71 43.30 32.23
N ASN A 4 15.54 42.32 32.63
CA ASN A 4 15.46 40.95 32.11
C ASN A 4 14.40 40.05 32.79
N HIS A 5 13.71 40.52 33.83
CA HIS A 5 12.70 39.71 34.54
C HIS A 5 11.26 39.89 34.02
N VAL A 6 10.95 40.96 33.29
CA VAL A 6 9.57 41.25 32.86
C VAL A 6 9.19 40.45 31.59
N SER A 7 10.15 40.14 30.74
CA SER A 7 9.89 39.47 29.44
C SER A 7 9.53 37.98 29.58
N ARG A 8 10.02 37.29 30.62
CA ARG A 8 9.75 35.86 30.82
C ARG A 8 8.32 35.56 31.33
N SER A 9 7.72 36.49 32.07
CA SER A 9 6.38 36.30 32.65
C SER A 9 5.26 36.47 31.61
N MET A 10 5.46 37.32 30.60
CA MET A 10 4.46 37.54 29.53
C MET A 10 4.35 36.37 28.56
N VAL A 11 5.46 35.68 28.27
CA VAL A 11 5.47 34.51 27.36
C VAL A 11 4.76 33.30 28.00
N LEU A 12 4.87 33.14 29.33
CA LEU A 12 4.17 32.08 30.08
C LEU A 12 2.66 32.32 30.16
N LEU A 13 2.21 33.58 30.28
CA LEU A 13 0.78 33.94 30.23
C LEU A 13 0.18 33.76 28.83
N TYR A 14 0.93 34.05 27.76
CA TYR A 14 0.45 33.85 26.38
C TYR A 14 0.34 32.35 26.01
N LEU A 15 1.22 31.50 26.55
CA LEU A 15 1.16 30.04 26.34
C LEU A 15 0.04 29.37 27.16
N HIS A 16 -0.28 29.87 28.36
CA HIS A 16 -1.41 29.34 29.14
C HIS A 16 -2.77 29.69 28.51
N HIS A 17 -2.90 30.84 27.85
CA HIS A 17 -4.16 31.23 27.22
C HIS A 17 -4.45 30.50 25.89
N ARG A 18 -3.43 29.93 25.24
CA ARG A 18 -3.58 29.12 24.01
C ARG A 18 -3.86 27.63 24.27
N ILE A 19 -3.68 27.14 25.49
CA ILE A 19 -3.91 25.73 25.84
C ILE A 19 -5.38 25.47 26.21
N LEU A 20 -6.16 26.50 26.56
CA LEU A 20 -7.57 26.37 26.93
C LEU A 20 -8.57 26.46 25.77
N ASN A 21 -8.12 26.62 24.52
CA ASN A 21 -8.99 26.75 23.34
C ASN A 21 -9.00 25.50 22.42
N ILE A 22 -8.55 24.34 22.90
CA ILE A 22 -8.55 23.08 22.12
C ILE A 22 -9.28 21.96 22.87
N THR A 23 -10.41 22.30 23.49
CA THR A 23 -11.37 21.32 24.02
C THR A 23 -12.80 21.73 23.67
N GLU A 24 -13.03 21.98 22.38
CA GLU A 24 -14.39 22.00 21.85
C GLU A 24 -14.53 20.87 20.83
N TYR A 25 -14.89 19.71 21.34
CA TYR A 25 -15.30 18.57 20.53
C TYR A 25 -16.70 18.88 20.02
N GLN A 26 -16.80 19.56 18.88
CA GLN A 26 -18.06 19.74 18.16
C GLN A 26 -18.56 18.35 17.70
N GLU A 27 -19.65 17.88 18.30
CA GLU A 27 -20.33 16.66 17.87
C GLU A 27 -20.75 16.80 16.40
N ARG A 28 -20.26 15.90 15.53
CA ARG A 28 -20.73 15.85 14.14
C ARG A 28 -22.18 15.35 14.11
N PRO A 29 -23.06 15.93 13.30
CA PRO A 29 -24.41 15.39 13.14
C PRO A 29 -24.35 13.97 12.58
N VAL A 30 -25.09 13.05 13.21
CA VAL A 30 -25.27 11.67 12.75
C VAL A 30 -25.96 11.69 11.39
N ILE A 31 -25.25 11.32 10.34
CA ILE A 31 -25.82 11.13 9.01
C ILE A 31 -26.72 9.88 9.08
N LYS A 32 -28.03 10.06 8.99
CA LYS A 32 -28.98 8.96 8.81
C LYS A 32 -28.77 8.39 7.40
N THR A 33 -28.21 7.19 7.31
CA THR A 33 -28.15 6.43 6.06
C THR A 33 -29.57 6.09 5.59
N PRO A 34 -29.92 6.34 4.31
CA PRO A 34 -31.20 5.87 3.78
C PRO A 34 -31.26 4.34 3.80
N ARG A 35 -32.36 3.79 4.34
CA ARG A 35 -32.74 2.38 4.16
C ARG A 35 -32.96 2.16 2.66
N TYR A 36 -32.20 1.27 2.05
CA TYR A 36 -32.57 0.71 0.76
C TYR A 36 -33.87 -0.07 0.92
N GLN A 37 -34.94 0.44 0.31
CA GLN A 37 -36.16 -0.31 0.09
C GLN A 37 -35.88 -1.39 -0.96
N ASN A 38 -36.33 -2.61 -0.70
CA ASN A 38 -36.27 -3.73 -1.61
C ASN A 38 -36.96 -3.34 -2.94
N GLN A 39 -36.19 -3.29 -4.03
CA GLN A 39 -36.76 -3.20 -5.37
C GLN A 39 -37.16 -4.61 -5.81
N GLU A 40 -38.44 -4.75 -6.12
CA GLU A 40 -39.07 -5.96 -6.66
C GLU A 40 -38.40 -6.35 -7.99
N GLN A 41 -38.06 -7.63 -8.12
CA GLN A 41 -37.57 -8.21 -9.37
C GLN A 41 -38.70 -8.20 -10.41
N GLN A 42 -38.61 -7.32 -11.40
CA GLN A 42 -39.38 -7.46 -12.64
C GLN A 42 -38.70 -8.49 -13.54
N THR A 43 -39.33 -9.65 -13.66
CA THR A 43 -38.99 -10.73 -14.58
C THR A 43 -39.29 -10.32 -16.03
N TYR A 44 -38.26 -10.22 -16.86
CA TYR A 44 -38.40 -10.04 -18.30
C TYR A 44 -38.23 -11.38 -19.01
N ASN A 45 -39.32 -11.93 -19.56
CA ASN A 45 -39.30 -13.15 -20.36
C ASN A 45 -38.92 -12.81 -21.81
N HIS A 46 -37.76 -13.26 -22.27
CA HIS A 46 -37.39 -13.23 -23.69
C HIS A 46 -37.73 -14.58 -24.35
N PRO A 47 -38.35 -14.60 -25.55
CA PRO A 47 -38.70 -15.84 -26.24
C PRO A 47 -37.48 -16.57 -26.83
N LEU A 48 -37.54 -17.90 -26.75
CA LEU A 48 -36.55 -18.86 -27.23
C LEU A 48 -36.40 -18.80 -28.77
N HIS A 49 -35.19 -18.45 -29.24
CA HIS A 49 -34.75 -18.85 -30.56
C HIS A 49 -33.68 -19.95 -30.43
N ASN A 50 -34.09 -21.15 -30.81
CA ASN A 50 -33.25 -22.31 -30.98
C ASN A 50 -32.57 -22.21 -32.36
N THR A 51 -31.25 -22.20 -32.41
CA THR A 51 -30.50 -22.63 -33.59
C THR A 51 -29.16 -23.18 -33.12
N ALA A 52 -29.07 -24.51 -33.23
CA ALA A 52 -27.83 -25.25 -33.10
C ALA A 52 -26.80 -24.70 -34.09
N ASN A 53 -25.58 -24.45 -33.61
CA ASN A 53 -24.36 -24.65 -34.37
C ASN A 53 -23.23 -25.00 -33.41
N MET A 54 -22.87 -26.27 -33.49
CA MET A 54 -21.80 -26.95 -32.78
C MET A 54 -20.46 -26.48 -33.38
N SER A 55 -19.62 -25.89 -32.54
CA SER A 55 -18.18 -25.77 -32.80
C SER A 55 -17.48 -25.97 -31.45
N THR A 56 -17.26 -27.24 -31.12
CA THR A 56 -16.49 -27.67 -29.95
C THR A 56 -15.02 -27.36 -30.18
N THR A 57 -14.59 -26.15 -29.82
CA THR A 57 -13.19 -25.91 -29.44
C THR A 57 -13.18 -25.74 -27.93
N SER A 58 -12.96 -26.84 -27.22
CA SER A 58 -12.79 -26.85 -25.77
C SER A 58 -11.41 -26.29 -25.41
N THR A 59 -11.24 -24.97 -25.43
CA THR A 59 -10.27 -24.33 -24.54
C THR A 59 -10.91 -24.27 -23.16
N PRO A 60 -10.30 -24.84 -22.11
CA PRO A 60 -10.80 -24.65 -20.75
C PRO A 60 -10.91 -23.15 -20.48
N PRO A 61 -11.88 -22.68 -19.69
CA PRO A 61 -11.95 -21.28 -19.32
C PRO A 61 -10.69 -20.97 -18.51
N THR A 62 -9.66 -20.43 -19.14
CA THR A 62 -8.68 -19.61 -18.45
C THR A 62 -9.52 -18.49 -17.88
N THR A 63 -9.83 -18.58 -16.59
CA THR A 63 -10.42 -17.49 -15.83
C THR A 63 -9.48 -16.31 -16.03
N SER A 64 -9.85 -15.37 -16.92
CA SER A 64 -9.08 -14.16 -17.15
C SER A 64 -9.22 -13.32 -15.89
N SER A 65 -8.35 -13.61 -14.92
CA SER A 65 -8.31 -12.87 -13.67
C SER A 65 -7.99 -11.42 -14.02
N SER A 66 -8.98 -10.54 -13.86
CA SER A 66 -8.83 -9.11 -14.16
C SER A 66 -7.53 -8.57 -13.55
N PRO A 67 -6.68 -7.86 -14.32
CA PRO A 67 -5.47 -7.22 -13.78
C PRO A 67 -5.76 -6.33 -12.57
N LEU A 68 -6.98 -5.80 -12.42
CA LEU A 68 -7.41 -5.01 -11.28
C LEU A 68 -7.34 -5.77 -9.94
N HIS A 69 -7.52 -7.10 -9.94
CA HIS A 69 -7.37 -7.91 -8.73
C HIS A 69 -5.93 -7.94 -8.20
N SER A 70 -4.94 -7.60 -9.05
CA SER A 70 -3.56 -7.49 -8.62
C SER A 70 -3.30 -6.29 -7.70
N ILE A 71 -4.16 -5.27 -7.70
CA ILE A 71 -4.01 -4.06 -6.88
C ILE A 71 -4.13 -4.39 -5.38
N PRO A 72 -5.23 -5.02 -4.89
CA PRO A 72 -5.29 -5.42 -3.48
C PRO A 72 -4.21 -6.44 -3.11
N LEU A 73 -3.81 -7.32 -4.04
CA LEU A 73 -2.71 -8.25 -3.82
C LEU A 73 -1.36 -7.53 -3.64
N ALA A 74 -1.09 -6.48 -4.43
CA ALA A 74 0.15 -5.70 -4.34
C ALA A 74 0.19 -4.90 -3.03
N PHE A 75 -0.95 -4.34 -2.61
CA PHE A 75 -1.08 -3.72 -1.30
C PHE A 75 -0.83 -4.72 -0.17
N GLY A 76 -1.44 -5.91 -0.25
CA GLY A 76 -1.22 -6.99 0.71
C GLY A 76 0.25 -7.42 0.78
N LEU A 77 0.93 -7.53 -0.36
CA LEU A 77 2.37 -7.81 -0.42
C LEU A 77 3.18 -6.73 0.31
N ALA A 78 2.82 -5.45 0.16
CA ALA A 78 3.47 -4.35 0.88
C ALA A 78 3.34 -4.44 2.41
N LEU A 79 2.33 -5.15 2.93
CA LEU A 79 2.13 -5.35 4.37
C LEU A 79 3.00 -6.47 4.95
N VAL A 80 3.54 -7.39 4.14
CA VAL A 80 4.32 -8.54 4.62
C VAL A 80 5.50 -8.16 5.53
N PRO A 81 6.36 -7.17 5.18
CA PRO A 81 7.47 -6.77 6.05
C PRO A 81 6.98 -6.11 7.34
N HIS A 82 5.83 -5.42 7.29
CA HIS A 82 5.22 -4.83 8.46
C HIS A 82 4.72 -5.90 9.43
N ALA A 83 3.97 -6.89 8.93
CA ALA A 83 3.50 -8.01 9.73
C ALA A 83 4.67 -8.79 10.36
N TYR A 84 5.72 -9.05 9.57
CA TYR A 84 6.95 -9.67 10.07
C TYR A 84 7.63 -8.83 11.16
N GLY A 85 7.85 -7.54 10.93
CA GLY A 85 8.50 -6.66 11.90
C GLY A 85 7.69 -6.49 13.19
N LEU A 86 6.37 -6.32 13.06
CA LEU A 86 5.45 -6.15 14.18
C LEU A 86 5.41 -7.41 15.06
N THR A 87 5.24 -8.58 14.47
CA THR A 87 5.19 -9.85 15.22
C THR A 87 6.51 -10.13 15.96
N ARG A 88 7.65 -9.88 15.31
CA ARG A 88 8.97 -10.03 15.93
C ARG A 88 9.19 -9.04 17.06
N LEU A 89 8.74 -7.80 16.92
CA LEU A 89 8.77 -6.81 17.99
C LEU A 89 7.90 -7.24 19.17
N MET A 90 6.65 -7.64 18.92
CA MET A 90 5.72 -8.12 19.96
C MET A 90 6.29 -9.26 20.78
N VAL A 91 6.92 -10.25 20.12
CA VAL A 91 7.59 -11.37 20.81
C VAL A 91 8.75 -10.87 21.66
N ALA A 92 9.62 -10.03 21.10
CA ALA A 92 10.81 -9.53 21.79
C ALA A 92 10.49 -8.65 23.00
N THR A 93 9.36 -7.96 22.98
CA THR A 93 8.93 -7.03 24.03
C THR A 93 7.83 -7.61 24.92
N ARG A 94 7.45 -8.88 24.74
CA ARG A 94 6.34 -9.52 25.46
C ARG A 94 5.05 -8.71 25.41
N ASN A 95 4.73 -8.18 24.24
CA ASN A 95 3.53 -7.40 23.96
C ASN A 95 3.36 -6.11 24.80
N THR A 96 4.44 -5.55 25.34
CA THR A 96 4.43 -4.27 26.09
C THR A 96 4.40 -3.03 25.18
N GLN A 97 4.03 -3.20 23.91
CA GLN A 97 4.03 -2.14 22.90
C GLN A 97 2.81 -1.22 23.05
N SER A 98 2.97 0.06 22.73
CA SER A 98 1.85 1.00 22.75
C SER A 98 0.98 0.85 21.51
N ASN A 99 -0.29 0.50 21.70
CA ASN A 99 -1.29 0.53 20.64
C ASN A 99 -1.75 1.96 20.30
N ALA A 100 -1.58 2.91 21.23
CA ALA A 100 -1.86 4.31 20.97
C ALA A 100 -0.84 4.90 19.99
N MET A 101 0.44 4.53 20.12
CA MET A 101 1.54 5.08 19.32
C MET A 101 2.34 3.99 18.57
N PRO A 102 1.70 3.22 17.66
CA PRO A 102 2.32 2.05 17.04
C PRO A 102 3.54 2.38 16.16
N ARG A 103 3.57 3.60 15.62
CA ARG A 103 4.63 4.07 14.72
C ARG A 103 5.93 4.45 15.43
N THR A 104 5.88 4.68 16.74
CA THR A 104 7.06 5.05 17.54
C THR A 104 7.62 3.88 18.35
N ASN A 105 6.85 2.79 18.52
CA ASN A 105 7.25 1.61 19.28
C ASN A 105 8.68 1.14 18.97
N LEU A 106 9.06 0.99 17.70
CA LEU A 106 10.40 0.52 17.37
C LEU A 106 11.52 1.41 17.95
N GLU A 107 11.34 2.74 17.97
CA GLU A 107 12.33 3.67 18.54
C GLU A 107 12.35 3.61 20.06
N THR A 108 11.18 3.45 20.69
CA THR A 108 11.05 3.29 22.15
C THR A 108 11.89 2.13 22.68
N PHE A 109 12.02 1.04 21.91
CA PHE A 109 12.75 -0.17 22.34
C PHE A 109 14.19 -0.25 21.81
N LYS A 110 14.72 0.83 21.20
CA LYS A 110 16.07 0.84 20.60
C LYS A 110 17.20 0.44 21.55
N THR A 111 17.14 0.87 22.81
CA THR A 111 18.16 0.59 23.84
C THR A 111 17.96 -0.75 24.54
N VAL A 112 16.77 -1.35 24.40
CA VAL A 112 16.39 -2.60 25.08
C VAL A 112 16.63 -3.80 24.18
N LEU A 113 16.41 -3.65 22.87
CA LEU A 113 16.52 -4.75 21.92
C LEU A 113 18.00 -5.09 21.62
N PRO A 114 18.33 -6.37 21.39
CA PRO A 114 19.61 -6.74 20.80
C PRO A 114 19.83 -5.99 19.49
N LYS A 115 21.04 -5.46 19.29
CA LYS A 115 21.41 -4.62 18.13
C LYS A 115 21.03 -5.26 16.79
N ASP A 116 21.30 -6.55 16.64
CA ASP A 116 20.98 -7.28 15.40
C ASP A 116 19.48 -7.39 15.13
N LEU A 117 18.70 -7.60 16.19
CA LEU A 117 17.24 -7.63 16.10
C LEU A 117 16.70 -6.24 15.73
N TYR A 118 17.13 -5.19 16.43
CA TYR A 118 16.73 -3.81 16.12
C TYR A 118 17.05 -3.46 14.66
N ASN A 119 18.27 -3.75 14.19
CA ASN A 119 18.67 -3.51 12.80
C ASN A 119 17.77 -4.26 11.80
N HIS A 120 17.37 -5.49 12.13
CA HIS A 120 16.49 -6.27 11.28
C HIS A 120 15.05 -5.74 11.26
N LEU A 121 14.54 -5.24 12.39
CA LEU A 121 13.22 -4.59 12.47
C LEU A 121 13.21 -3.25 11.73
N ILE A 122 14.28 -2.46 11.81
CA ILE A 122 14.43 -1.23 11.02
C ILE A 122 14.43 -1.54 9.53
N ARG A 123 15.12 -2.61 9.10
CA ARG A 123 15.08 -3.05 7.70
C ARG A 123 13.67 -3.47 7.27
N ALA A 124 12.96 -4.22 8.10
CA ALA A 124 11.58 -4.61 7.81
C ALA A 124 10.64 -3.40 7.68
N ARG A 125 10.78 -2.40 8.56
CA ARG A 125 10.07 -1.12 8.47
C ARG A 125 10.41 -0.37 7.17
N GLY A 126 11.68 -0.29 6.81
CA GLY A 126 12.14 0.34 5.57
C GLY A 126 11.56 -0.34 4.32
N ALA A 127 11.58 -1.68 4.27
CA ALA A 127 11.00 -2.44 3.17
C ALA A 127 9.48 -2.23 3.03
N HIS A 128 8.75 -2.14 4.15
CA HIS A 128 7.32 -1.84 4.15
C HIS A 128 7.04 -0.44 3.58
N LEU A 129 7.71 0.60 4.11
CA LEU A 129 7.51 1.98 3.66
C LEU A 129 7.84 2.13 2.17
N ASN A 130 8.97 1.56 1.73
CA ASN A 130 9.32 1.57 0.31
C ASN A 130 8.25 0.88 -0.57
N SER A 131 7.66 -0.20 -0.08
CA SER A 131 6.58 -0.89 -0.82
C SER A 131 5.33 -0.02 -0.94
N LEU A 132 5.00 0.74 0.11
CA LEU A 132 3.89 1.69 0.08
C LEU A 132 4.17 2.91 -0.79
N GLU A 133 5.42 3.37 -0.90
CA GLU A 133 5.81 4.48 -1.78
C GLU A 133 5.68 4.11 -3.27
N VAL A 134 5.97 2.86 -3.62
CA VAL A 134 5.87 2.36 -5.01
C VAL A 134 4.44 1.96 -5.38
N PHE A 135 3.62 1.58 -4.40
CA PHE A 135 2.26 1.07 -4.64
C PHE A 135 1.37 2.01 -5.50
N PRO A 136 1.29 3.34 -5.27
CA PRO A 136 0.46 4.23 -6.08
C PRO A 136 0.85 4.23 -7.56
N LEU A 137 2.15 4.16 -7.86
CA LEU A 137 2.66 4.09 -9.23
C LEU A 137 2.20 2.81 -9.92
N TYR A 138 2.27 1.68 -9.22
CA TYR A 138 1.78 0.39 -9.73
C TYR A 138 0.27 0.41 -9.96
N ALA A 139 -0.51 0.85 -8.98
CA ALA A 139 -1.97 0.89 -9.07
C ALA A 139 -2.43 1.79 -10.24
N ALA A 140 -1.80 2.96 -10.39
CA ALA A 140 -2.06 3.85 -11.52
C ALA A 140 -1.76 3.18 -12.87
N ALA A 141 -0.63 2.47 -12.99
CA ALA A 141 -0.25 1.76 -14.20
C ALA A 141 -1.24 0.65 -14.59
N VAL A 142 -1.72 -0.13 -13.61
CA VAL A 142 -2.71 -1.19 -13.85
C VAL A 142 -4.04 -0.59 -14.31
N ILE A 143 -4.51 0.48 -13.68
CA ILE A 143 -5.76 1.15 -14.05
C ILE A 143 -5.65 1.77 -15.45
N ALA A 144 -4.58 2.51 -15.71
CA ALA A 144 -4.34 3.14 -17.01
C ALA A 144 -4.17 2.10 -18.13
N GLY A 145 -3.42 1.03 -17.88
CA GLY A 145 -3.22 -0.06 -18.84
C GLY A 145 -4.53 -0.79 -19.17
N GLN A 146 -5.39 -1.00 -18.18
CA GLN A 146 -6.72 -1.58 -18.40
C GLN A 146 -7.62 -0.62 -19.22
N GLN A 147 -7.60 0.68 -18.92
CA GLN A 147 -8.38 1.68 -19.64
C GLN A 147 -7.92 1.83 -21.10
N ALA A 148 -6.61 1.80 -21.33
CA ALA A 148 -5.99 1.83 -22.65
C ALA A 148 -6.09 0.48 -23.39
N LYS A 149 -6.72 -0.54 -22.79
CA LYS A 149 -6.89 -1.88 -23.36
C LYS A 149 -5.56 -2.49 -23.82
N LEU A 150 -4.49 -2.31 -23.04
CA LEU A 150 -3.22 -2.98 -23.31
C LEU A 150 -3.43 -4.49 -23.39
N SER A 151 -2.63 -5.16 -24.22
CA SER A 151 -2.79 -6.59 -24.46
C SER A 151 -2.56 -7.42 -23.20
N GLU A 152 -3.15 -8.62 -23.14
CA GLU A 152 -3.00 -9.53 -22.00
C GLU A 152 -1.54 -9.84 -21.69
N LYS A 153 -0.68 -9.94 -22.70
CA LYS A 153 0.77 -10.16 -22.54
C LYS A 153 1.43 -9.01 -21.79
N GLU A 154 1.01 -7.77 -22.06
CA GLU A 154 1.59 -6.58 -21.45
C GLU A 154 1.12 -6.41 -20.02
N MET A 155 -0.18 -6.58 -19.78
CA MET A 155 -0.74 -6.57 -18.44
C MET A 155 -0.17 -7.72 -17.59
N GLY A 156 -0.02 -8.91 -18.17
CA GLY A 156 0.62 -10.05 -17.51
C GLY A 156 2.09 -9.79 -17.18
N SER A 157 2.83 -9.14 -18.07
CA SER A 157 4.24 -8.76 -17.83
C SER A 157 4.37 -7.71 -16.74
N LEU A 158 3.47 -6.71 -16.72
CA LEU A 158 3.40 -5.69 -15.67
C LEU A 158 3.13 -6.35 -14.31
N VAL A 159 2.05 -7.12 -14.19
CA VAL A 159 1.64 -7.75 -12.93
C VAL A 159 2.69 -8.76 -12.47
N GLY A 160 3.01 -9.75 -13.31
CA GLY A 160 3.94 -10.83 -12.94
C GLY A 160 5.35 -10.30 -12.67
N GLY A 161 5.85 -9.41 -13.52
CA GLY A 161 7.17 -8.80 -13.36
C GLY A 161 7.26 -7.93 -12.12
N PHE A 162 6.21 -7.16 -11.80
CA PHE A 162 6.17 -6.33 -10.59
C PHE A 162 6.24 -7.20 -9.34
N PHE A 163 5.38 -8.21 -9.22
CA PHE A 163 5.35 -9.11 -8.06
C PHE A 163 6.68 -9.84 -7.88
N ALA A 164 7.24 -10.40 -8.96
CA ALA A 164 8.53 -11.07 -8.91
C ALA A 164 9.63 -10.11 -8.40
N ALA A 165 9.70 -8.91 -8.96
CA ALA A 165 10.69 -7.91 -8.55
C ALA A 165 10.50 -7.45 -7.10
N ARG A 166 9.25 -7.30 -6.62
CA ARG A 166 8.96 -6.95 -5.22
C ARG A 166 9.36 -8.06 -4.27
N VAL A 167 9.04 -9.32 -4.57
CA VAL A 167 9.44 -10.47 -3.74
C VAL A 167 10.97 -10.56 -3.63
N VAL A 168 11.68 -10.45 -4.77
CA VAL A 168 13.16 -10.45 -4.79
C VAL A 168 13.71 -9.26 -3.99
N TYR A 169 13.21 -8.05 -4.24
CA TYR A 169 13.60 -6.85 -3.51
C TYR A 169 13.44 -7.00 -2.00
N MET A 170 12.28 -7.49 -1.54
CA MET A 170 11.97 -7.65 -0.12
C MET A 170 12.86 -8.72 0.53
N GLY A 171 13.07 -9.85 -0.15
CA GLY A 171 13.97 -10.90 0.30
C GLY A 171 15.41 -10.40 0.47
N LEU A 172 15.92 -9.67 -0.54
CA LEU A 172 17.21 -9.00 -0.44
C LEU A 172 17.22 -8.02 0.73
N TYR A 173 16.26 -7.10 0.81
CA TYR A 173 16.21 -6.06 1.85
C TYR A 173 16.28 -6.63 3.28
N LEU A 174 15.61 -7.76 3.54
CA LEU A 174 15.62 -8.39 4.85
C LEU A 174 16.91 -9.20 5.13
N GLY A 175 17.52 -9.79 4.10
CA GLY A 175 18.66 -10.69 4.20
C GLY A 175 20.05 -10.07 4.04
N VAL A 176 20.19 -8.87 3.48
CA VAL A 176 21.50 -8.30 3.12
C VAL A 176 22.38 -8.01 4.35
N LYS A 177 23.59 -8.60 4.34
CA LYS A 177 24.73 -8.23 5.20
C LYS A 177 25.99 -7.82 4.40
N SER A 178 25.93 -7.76 3.06
CA SER A 178 27.08 -7.48 2.19
C SER A 178 26.77 -6.45 1.09
N ASP A 179 27.80 -5.74 0.64
CA ASP A 179 27.66 -4.64 -0.34
C ASP A 179 27.20 -5.10 -1.73
N VAL A 180 27.62 -6.30 -2.17
CA VAL A 180 27.18 -6.88 -3.45
C VAL A 180 25.67 -7.14 -3.46
N LEU A 181 25.13 -7.62 -2.33
CA LEU A 181 23.68 -7.82 -2.20
C LEU A 181 22.93 -6.48 -2.13
N ALA A 182 23.57 -5.40 -1.68
CA ALA A 182 22.98 -4.06 -1.70
C ALA A 182 22.79 -3.53 -3.13
N LEU A 183 23.73 -3.82 -4.05
CA LEU A 183 23.58 -3.52 -5.48
C LEU A 183 22.45 -4.31 -6.11
N ALA A 184 22.37 -5.61 -5.84
CA ALA A 184 21.29 -6.46 -6.33
C ALA A 184 19.90 -5.95 -5.87
N ARG A 185 19.81 -5.46 -4.63
CA ARG A 185 18.58 -4.83 -4.10
C ARG A 185 18.21 -3.58 -4.89
N THR A 186 19.17 -2.72 -5.22
CA THR A 186 18.92 -1.52 -6.03
C THR A 186 18.48 -1.89 -7.44
N ALA A 187 19.10 -2.89 -8.06
CA ALA A 187 18.68 -3.38 -9.38
C ALA A 187 17.24 -3.93 -9.36
N ALA A 188 16.90 -4.75 -8.35
CA ALA A 188 15.54 -5.26 -8.18
C ALA A 188 14.51 -4.14 -7.94
N TYR A 189 14.89 -3.11 -7.18
CA TYR A 189 14.07 -1.91 -6.97
C TYR A 189 13.82 -1.17 -8.29
N SER A 190 14.89 -0.85 -9.02
CA SER A 190 14.81 -0.15 -10.32
C SER A 190 13.97 -0.92 -11.32
N TRP A 191 14.12 -2.24 -11.38
CA TRP A 191 13.27 -3.10 -12.21
C TRP A 191 11.79 -2.99 -11.81
N SER A 192 11.50 -3.05 -10.50
CA SER A 192 10.12 -2.99 -10.00
C SER A 192 9.39 -1.68 -10.35
N ILE A 193 10.11 -0.56 -10.42
CA ILE A 193 9.53 0.75 -10.79
C ILE A 193 9.52 0.98 -12.31
N ALA A 194 10.45 0.38 -13.06
CA ALA A 194 10.51 0.52 -14.51
C ALA A 194 9.27 -0.06 -15.19
N LEU A 195 8.78 -1.20 -14.72
CA LEU A 195 7.59 -1.86 -15.28
C LEU A 195 6.33 -0.98 -15.29
N PRO A 196 5.87 -0.41 -14.14
CA PRO A 196 4.70 0.46 -14.15
C PRO A 196 4.94 1.78 -14.89
N ILE A 197 6.17 2.32 -14.91
CA ILE A 197 6.50 3.50 -15.72
C ILE A 197 6.32 3.22 -17.21
N MET A 198 6.85 2.10 -17.70
CA MET A 198 6.71 1.70 -19.11
C MET A 198 5.25 1.45 -19.48
N ALA A 199 4.48 0.80 -18.61
CA ALA A 199 3.06 0.57 -18.81
C ALA A 199 2.27 1.88 -18.85
N LEU A 200 2.55 2.83 -17.95
CA LEU A 200 1.94 4.16 -17.96
C LEU A 200 2.27 4.94 -19.22
N TRP A 201 3.54 4.92 -19.64
CA TRP A 201 3.97 5.58 -20.86
C TRP A 201 3.19 5.04 -22.07
N LYS A 202 3.14 3.72 -22.19
CA LYS A 202 2.43 3.08 -23.31
C LYS A 202 0.92 3.33 -23.27
N ALA A 203 0.29 3.23 -22.10
CA ALA A 203 -1.12 3.56 -21.95
C ALA A 203 -1.40 5.02 -22.33
N GLY A 204 -0.52 5.94 -21.93
CA GLY A 204 -0.63 7.35 -22.31
C GLY A 204 -0.51 7.60 -23.82
N SER A 205 0.39 6.88 -24.51
CA SER A 205 0.50 6.96 -25.97
C SER A 205 -0.77 6.48 -26.67
N VAL A 206 -1.34 5.34 -26.25
CA VAL A 206 -2.57 4.81 -26.85
C VAL A 206 -3.75 5.76 -26.62
N LEU A 207 -3.93 6.25 -25.40
CA LEU A 207 -5.05 7.14 -25.06
C LEU A 207 -4.96 8.53 -25.68
N ALA A 208 -3.79 8.94 -26.19
CA ALA A 208 -3.62 10.20 -26.89
C ALA A 208 -3.94 10.09 -28.39
N GLU A 209 -4.02 8.87 -28.93
CA GLU A 209 -4.35 8.59 -30.34
C GLU A 209 -5.86 8.39 -30.56
N ASP A 210 -6.63 8.19 -29.48
CA ASP A 210 -8.10 8.05 -29.45
C ASP A 210 -8.82 9.42 -29.32
#